data_AF-A0A7C8Z4P3-F1
#
_entry.id   AF-A0A7C8Z4P3-F1
#
_cell.length_a   1.000
_cell.length_b   1.000
_cell.length_c   1.000
_cell.angle_alpha   90.00
_cell.angle_beta   90.00
_cell.angle_gamma   90.00
#
_symmetry.space_group_name_H-M   'P 1'
#
loop_
_entity.id
_entity.type
_entity.pdbx_description
1 polymer ?
#
loop_
_entity_poly.entity_id
_entity_poly.type
_entity_poly.pdbx_seq_one_letter_code
_entity_poly.pdbx_strand_id
1 'polypeptide(L)'
;LQMHDTIHDLAISLPKSRCKMVAHGEQELDESVQHVSVSRSAELSANFFCSSVFKFKKQLRSIHVLREWSDLPIKLTLKRLSKFEYLRVFSLPNVGLEEVPTAICKLI
;
A
#
# COMPACT_ATOMS: atom_id res chain seq x y z
N LEU A 1 -15.28 17.92 -21.54
CA LEU A 1 -14.74 19.14 -20.91
C LEU A 1 -15.03 19.15 -19.40
N GLN A 2 -16.28 19.00 -18.96
CA GLN A 2 -16.64 19.07 -17.53
C GLN A 2 -15.99 18.02 -16.62
N MET A 3 -15.80 16.76 -17.08
CA MET A 3 -15.12 15.74 -16.27
C MET A 3 -13.63 16.04 -16.02
N HIS A 4 -12.98 16.79 -16.92
CA HIS A 4 -11.56 17.10 -16.79
C HIS A 4 -11.34 18.10 -15.64
N ASP A 5 -12.21 19.11 -15.54
CA ASP A 5 -12.13 20.13 -14.49
C ASP A 5 -12.45 19.53 -13.12
N THR A 6 -13.44 18.62 -13.05
CA THR A 6 -13.75 17.91 -11.80
C THR A 6 -12.60 17.03 -11.32
N ILE A 7 -11.93 16.30 -12.22
CA ILE A 7 -10.76 15.48 -11.86
C ILE A 7 -9.59 16.38 -11.43
N HIS A 8 -9.41 17.52 -12.09
CA HIS A 8 -8.39 18.51 -11.76
C HIS A 8 -8.61 19.11 -10.37
N ASP A 9 -9.82 19.56 -10.06
CA ASP A 9 -10.18 20.10 -8.75
C ASP A 9 -10.00 19.05 -7.64
N LEU A 10 -10.36 17.80 -7.91
CA LEU A 10 -10.09 16.68 -7.01
C LEU A 10 -8.60 16.48 -6.77
N ALA A 11 -7.79 16.46 -7.83
CA ALA A 11 -6.34 16.30 -7.74
C ALA A 11 -5.66 17.45 -6.97
N ILE A 12 -6.21 18.66 -7.04
CA ILE A 12 -5.75 19.82 -6.27
C ILE A 12 -6.21 19.73 -4.80
N SER A 13 -7.46 19.32 -4.56
CA SER A 13 -8.04 19.22 -3.22
C SER A 13 -7.41 18.09 -2.38
N LEU A 14 -6.86 17.07 -3.04
CA LEU A 14 -6.14 15.99 -2.37
C LEU A 14 -4.78 16.50 -1.89
N PRO A 15 -4.50 16.43 -0.57
CA PRO A 15 -3.19 16.79 -0.08
C PRO A 15 -2.17 15.80 -0.66
N LYS A 16 -1.27 16.29 -1.53
CA LYS A 16 -0.19 15.48 -2.11
C LYS A 16 0.67 14.80 -1.04
N SER A 17 0.70 15.37 0.17
CA SER A 17 1.38 14.80 1.35
C SER A 17 0.78 13.49 1.84
N ARG A 18 -0.52 13.23 1.59
CA ARG A 18 -1.20 12.01 2.04
C ARG A 18 -1.00 10.81 1.13
N CYS A 19 -0.58 11.01 -0.11
CA CYS A 19 -0.40 9.95 -1.10
C CYS A 19 1.07 9.86 -1.52
N LYS A 20 1.69 8.68 -1.42
CA LYS A 20 3.08 8.48 -1.81
C LYS A 20 3.28 7.23 -2.66
N MET A 21 4.08 7.35 -3.71
CA MET A 21 4.59 6.20 -4.43
C MET A 21 5.93 5.79 -3.84
N VAL A 22 6.04 4.56 -3.34
CA VAL A 22 7.29 4.01 -2.83
C VAL A 22 8.12 3.48 -3.99
N ALA A 23 9.33 4.02 -4.11
CA ALA A 23 10.34 3.62 -5.07
C ALA A 23 11.42 2.74 -4.42
N HIS A 24 12.23 2.08 -5.23
CA HIS A 24 13.41 1.35 -4.76
C HIS A 24 14.32 2.22 -3.89
N GLY A 25 14.79 1.66 -2.77
CA GLY A 25 15.78 2.31 -1.91
C GLY A 25 15.23 3.45 -1.04
N GLU A 26 13.92 3.74 -1.08
CA GLU A 26 13.32 4.62 -0.09
C GLU A 26 13.39 3.97 1.29
N GLN A 27 13.81 4.75 2.28
CA GLN A 27 14.02 4.26 3.64
C GLN A 27 12.92 4.71 4.60
N GLU A 28 12.22 5.80 4.29
CA GLU A 28 11.21 6.39 5.16
C GLU A 28 10.01 6.98 4.38
N LEU A 29 8.83 6.81 4.97
CA LEU A 29 7.62 7.52 4.60
C LEU A 29 7.44 8.70 5.53
N ASP A 30 6.89 9.80 5.02
CA ASP A 30 6.46 10.92 5.87
C ASP A 30 5.30 10.50 6.79
N GLU A 31 5.11 11.19 7.93
CA GLU A 31 4.03 10.86 8.87
C GLU A 31 2.64 11.28 8.37
N SER A 32 2.54 12.20 7.43
CA SER A 32 1.24 12.57 6.84
C SER A 32 0.75 11.57 5.79
N VAL A 33 1.60 10.64 5.35
CA VAL A 33 1.25 9.64 4.32
C VAL A 33 0.22 8.65 4.86
N GLN A 34 -0.90 8.55 4.16
CA GLN A 34 -2.00 7.63 4.45
C GLN A 34 -2.23 6.62 3.33
N HIS A 35 -1.80 6.93 2.10
CA HIS A 35 -2.04 6.12 0.92
C HIS A 35 -0.72 5.86 0.22
N VAL A 36 -0.39 4.59 0.04
CA VAL A 36 0.87 4.18 -0.57
C VAL A 36 0.61 3.35 -1.81
N SER A 37 1.33 3.66 -2.88
CA SER A 37 1.47 2.79 -4.05
C SER A 37 2.88 2.27 -4.14
N VAL A 38 3.07 0.98 -4.37
CA VAL A 38 4.41 0.37 -4.41
C VAL A 38 4.75 0.03 -5.85
N SER A 39 5.84 0.63 -6.34
CA SER A 39 6.27 0.55 -7.74
C SER A 39 7.23 -0.62 -8.00
N ARG A 40 7.37 -0.96 -9.29
CA ARG A 40 8.14 -2.11 -9.83
C ARG A 40 9.63 -2.11 -9.47
N SER A 41 10.25 -0.95 -9.24
CA SER A 41 11.69 -0.90 -9.04
C SER A 41 12.10 -1.38 -7.65
N ALA A 42 11.21 -1.32 -6.66
CA ALA A 42 11.53 -1.81 -5.33
C ALA A 42 11.74 -3.33 -5.40
N GLU A 43 12.87 -3.83 -4.88
CA GLU A 43 13.07 -5.25 -4.66
C GLU A 43 12.30 -5.59 -3.40
N LEU A 44 11.06 -6.00 -3.61
CA LEU A 44 10.10 -6.22 -2.54
C LEU A 44 10.33 -7.63 -2.02
N SER A 45 11.42 -7.79 -1.26
CA SER A 45 11.68 -9.02 -0.52
C SER A 45 10.49 -9.35 0.37
N ALA A 46 10.39 -10.60 0.83
CA ALA A 46 9.40 -11.01 1.83
C ALA A 46 9.31 -10.03 3.02
N ASN A 47 10.41 -9.32 3.32
CA ASN A 47 10.56 -8.36 4.41
C ASN A 47 10.29 -6.91 4.02
N PHE A 48 9.76 -6.61 2.84
CA PHE A 48 9.45 -5.24 2.45
C PHE A 48 8.50 -4.55 3.43
N PHE A 49 7.42 -5.23 3.84
CA PHE A 49 6.53 -4.70 4.87
C PHE A 49 7.19 -4.62 6.25
N CYS A 50 8.36 -5.22 6.46
CA CYS A 50 9.18 -5.08 7.67
C CYS A 50 10.29 -4.01 7.53
N SER A 51 10.46 -3.41 6.35
CA SER A 51 11.44 -2.33 6.16
C SER A 51 11.09 -1.14 7.05
N SER A 52 12.12 -0.32 7.32
CA SER A 52 12.00 0.95 8.07
C SER A 52 10.85 1.81 7.55
N VAL A 53 10.61 1.78 6.24
CA VAL A 53 9.53 2.46 5.51
C VAL A 53 8.16 2.24 6.17
N PHE A 54 7.88 1.03 6.67
CA PHE A 54 6.59 0.64 7.25
C PHE A 54 6.63 0.37 8.76
N LYS A 55 7.75 0.62 9.43
CA LYS A 55 7.96 0.18 10.82
C LYS A 55 7.02 0.85 11.82
N PHE A 56 6.54 2.06 11.55
CA PHE A 56 5.78 2.88 12.50
C PHE A 56 4.56 3.61 11.91
N LYS A 57 4.00 3.14 10.80
CA LYS A 57 2.98 3.90 10.07
C LYS A 57 1.55 3.47 10.42
N LYS A 58 1.11 3.85 11.61
CA LYS A 58 -0.26 3.60 12.08
C LYS A 58 -1.29 4.28 11.16
N GLN A 59 -1.02 5.50 10.68
CA GLN A 59 -1.95 6.25 9.84
C GLN A 59 -2.17 5.70 8.42
N LEU A 60 -1.48 4.63 8.00
CA LEU A 60 -1.71 4.05 6.67
C LEU A 60 -3.12 3.48 6.54
N ARG A 61 -3.84 3.97 5.54
CA ARG A 61 -5.21 3.61 5.20
C ARG A 61 -5.30 2.79 3.92
N SER A 62 -4.41 3.03 2.95
CA SER A 62 -4.34 2.19 1.77
C SER A 62 -2.91 1.84 1.35
N ILE A 63 -2.77 0.62 0.86
CA ILE A 63 -1.55 0.11 0.23
C ILE A 63 -1.96 -0.56 -1.08
N HIS A 64 -1.41 -0.06 -2.19
CA HIS A 64 -1.63 -0.57 -3.51
C HIS A 64 -0.34 -1.11 -4.08
N VAL A 65 -0.33 -2.40 -4.41
CA VAL A 65 0.75 -3.02 -5.16
C VAL A 65 0.38 -2.97 -6.63
N LEU A 66 1.26 -2.44 -7.49
CA LEU A 66 0.90 -2.10 -8.87
C LEU A 66 1.19 -3.20 -9.91
N ARG A 67 1.86 -4.31 -9.56
CA ARG A 67 2.10 -5.43 -10.49
C ARG A 67 2.07 -6.80 -9.82
N GLU A 68 1.83 -7.83 -10.62
CA GLU A 68 1.78 -9.23 -10.21
C GLU A 68 3.09 -9.64 -9.54
N TRP A 69 2.99 -10.18 -8.32
CA TRP A 69 4.13 -10.66 -7.56
C TRP A 69 4.11 -12.18 -7.57
N SER A 70 4.92 -12.79 -8.43
CA SER A 70 5.09 -14.25 -8.51
C SER A 70 5.72 -14.85 -7.25
N ASP A 71 6.57 -14.09 -6.55
CA ASP A 71 7.48 -14.65 -5.53
C ASP A 71 7.25 -14.10 -4.11
N LEU A 72 6.15 -13.38 -3.88
CA LEU A 72 5.84 -12.93 -2.54
C LEU A 72 5.31 -14.10 -1.71
N PRO A 73 5.86 -14.36 -0.52
CA PRO A 73 5.19 -15.21 0.45
C PRO A 73 3.95 -14.48 0.97
N ILE A 74 2.85 -14.57 0.23
CA ILE A 74 1.62 -13.82 0.48
C ILE A 74 1.09 -14.06 1.89
N LYS A 75 1.18 -15.31 2.37
CA LYS A 75 0.81 -15.66 3.76
C LYS A 75 1.61 -14.86 4.80
N LEU A 76 2.90 -14.62 4.57
CA LEU A 76 3.74 -13.80 5.45
C LEU A 76 3.37 -12.31 5.35
N THR A 77 3.16 -11.82 4.13
CA THR A 77 2.74 -10.43 3.89
C THR A 77 1.41 -10.12 4.58
N LEU A 78 0.41 -10.99 4.42
CA LEU A 78 -0.93 -10.77 4.96
C LEU A 78 -0.96 -10.84 6.48
N LYS A 79 -0.22 -11.78 7.09
CA LYS A 79 -0.03 -11.79 8.55
C LYS A 79 0.58 -10.49 9.07
N ARG A 80 1.44 -9.84 8.27
CA ARG A 80 2.10 -8.58 8.66
C ARG A 80 1.20 -7.36 8.47
N LEU A 81 0.09 -7.46 7.75
CA LEU A 81 -0.85 -6.34 7.62
C LEU A 81 -1.54 -5.99 8.93
N SER A 82 -1.66 -6.94 9.86
CA SER A 82 -2.32 -6.72 11.16
C SER A 82 -1.66 -5.63 12.01
N LYS A 83 -0.42 -5.23 11.69
CA LYS A 83 0.27 -4.12 12.37
C LYS A 83 -0.23 -2.74 11.95
N PHE A 84 -0.94 -2.64 10.82
CA PHE A 84 -1.50 -1.39 10.33
C PHE A 84 -2.94 -1.26 10.83
N GLU A 85 -3.09 -0.65 12.01
CA GLU A 85 -4.37 -0.50 12.72
C GLU A 85 -5.47 0.18 11.91
N TYR A 86 -5.11 1.13 11.04
CA TYR A 86 -6.07 1.93 10.26
C TYR A 86 -6.12 1.54 8.78
N LEU A 87 -5.48 0.44 8.39
CA LEU A 87 -5.49 -0.03 7.01
C LEU A 87 -6.90 -0.49 6.65
N ARG A 88 -7.43 0.03 5.55
CA ARG A 88 -8.77 -0.31 5.03
C ARG A 88 -8.71 -0.90 3.64
N VAL A 89 -7.73 -0.49 2.85
CA VAL A 89 -7.60 -0.92 1.45
C VAL A 89 -6.24 -1.55 1.26
N PHE A 90 -6.24 -2.82 0.88
CA PHE A 90 -5.04 -3.53 0.46
C PHE A 90 -5.28 -4.15 -0.90
N SER A 91 -4.57 -3.68 -1.90
CA SER A 91 -4.70 -4.14 -3.28
C SER A 91 -3.45 -4.89 -3.70
N LEU A 92 -3.62 -6.17 -4.05
CA LEU A 92 -2.61 -7.00 -4.70
C LEU A 92 -3.14 -7.48 -6.04
N PRO A 93 -2.42 -7.28 -7.15
CA PRO A 93 -2.81 -7.76 -8.46
C PRO A 93 -2.40 -9.23 -8.64
N ASN A 94 -3.30 -10.00 -9.24
CA ASN A 94 -3.16 -11.40 -9.66
C ASN A 94 -2.38 -12.28 -8.69
N VAL A 95 -2.98 -12.49 -7.52
CA VAL A 95 -2.45 -13.41 -6.52
C VAL A 95 -3.23 -14.71 -6.64
N GLY A 96 -2.56 -15.83 -6.90
CA GLY A 96 -3.14 -17.17 -6.88
C GLY A 96 -3.51 -17.62 -5.46
N LEU A 97 -4.36 -16.85 -4.78
CA LEU A 97 -4.84 -17.15 -3.45
C LEU A 97 -5.95 -18.21 -3.56
N GLU A 98 -5.63 -19.43 -3.15
CA GLU A 98 -6.62 -20.49 -2.97
C GLU A 98 -7.61 -20.16 -1.84
N GLU A 99 -7.17 -19.41 -0.83
CA GLU A 99 -7.98 -19.00 0.33
C GLU A 99 -7.69 -17.55 0.71
N VAL A 100 -8.74 -16.81 1.09
CA VAL A 100 -8.63 -15.44 1.62
C VAL A 100 -8.19 -15.50 3.08
N PRO A 101 -7.01 -14.96 3.44
CA PRO A 101 -6.53 -15.08 4.82
C PRO A 101 -7.33 -14.21 5.78
N THR A 102 -7.60 -14.73 6.98
CA THR A 102 -8.42 -14.10 8.03
C THR A 102 -7.96 -12.69 8.42
N ALA A 103 -6.68 -12.37 8.19
CA ALA A 103 -6.14 -11.02 8.41
C ALA A 103 -6.75 -9.97 7.46
N ILE A 104 -7.12 -10.36 6.24
CA ILE A 104 -7.82 -9.49 5.27
C ILE A 104 -9.27 -9.25 5.71
N CYS A 105 -9.92 -10.26 6.32
CA CYS A 105 -11.31 -10.15 6.78
C CYS A 105 -11.55 -9.05 7.84
N LYS A 106 -10.47 -8.46 8.39
CA LYS A 106 -10.53 -7.32 9.32
C LYS A 106 -10.46 -5.95 8.63
N LEU A 107 -10.22 -5.90 7.32
CA LEU A 107 -10.25 -4.70 6.50
C LEU A 107 -11.70 -4.41 6.08
N ILE A 108 -12.56 -4.07 7.04
CA ILE A 108 -13.97 -3.70 6.82
C ILE A 108 -14.22 -2.35 7.47
#